data_AF-A0A7V5N0G0-F1
#
_entry.id   AF-A0A7V5N0G0-F1
#
_cell.length_a   1.000
_cell.length_b   1.000
_cell.length_c   1.000
_cell.angle_alpha   90.00
_cell.angle_beta   90.00
_cell.angle_gamma   90.00
#
_symmetry.space_group_name_H-M   'P 1'
#
loop_
_entity.id
_entity.type
_entity.pdbx_description
1 polymer ?
#
loop_
_entity_poly.entity_id
_entity_poly.type
_entity_poly.pdbx_seq_one_letter_code
_entity_poly.pdbx_strand_id
1 'polypeptide(L)' 'MVLNKISPTTEKELLNIIQKEFPLEKRPFLKIGERLNIKEKEIIKYLEYLKKKRVLRQISAIFNPWFFGHRSSLFAFKVP' A
#
# COMPACT_ATOMS: atom_id res chain seq x y z
N MET A 1 8.82 -11.72 19.24
CA MET A 1 9.17 -10.30 19.03
C MET A 1 7.88 -9.51 18.91
N VAL A 2 7.46 -8.86 20.00
CA VAL A 2 6.16 -8.17 20.06
C VAL A 2 6.28 -6.91 19.20
N LEU A 3 5.54 -6.87 18.09
CA LEU A 3 5.34 -5.62 17.34
C LEU A 3 4.60 -4.68 18.29
N ASN A 4 5.24 -3.57 18.67
CA ASN A 4 4.62 -2.51 19.45
C ASN A 4 3.26 -2.20 18.81
N LYS A 5 2.19 -2.34 19.61
CA LYS A 5 0.80 -2.18 19.17
C LYS A 5 0.61 -0.78 18.59
N ILE A 6 0.67 -0.66 17.27
CA ILE A 6 0.06 0.47 16.57
C ILE A 6 -1.41 0.45 16.97
N SER A 7 -1.93 1.61 17.41
CA SER A 7 -3.34 1.68 17.83
C SER A 7 -4.24 1.35 16.64
N PRO A 8 -5.43 0.74 16.83
CA PRO A 8 -6.33 0.43 15.72
C PRO A 8 -6.69 1.65 14.86
N THR A 9 -6.80 2.82 15.49
CA THR A 9 -7.07 4.09 14.81
C THR A 9 -5.90 4.50 13.92
N THR A 10 -4.68 4.47 14.46
CA THR A 10 -3.45 4.82 13.72
C THR A 10 -3.15 3.82 12.61
N GLU A 11 -3.44 2.53 12.82
CA GLU A 11 -3.32 1.49 11.79
C GLU A 11 -4.24 1.80 10.60
N LYS A 12 -5.51 2.11 10.87
CA LYS A 12 -6.47 2.47 9.84
C LYS A 12 -6.03 3.69 9.04
N GLU A 13 -5.48 4.69 9.74
CA GLU A 13 -4.98 5.92 9.12
C GLU A 13 -3.73 5.66 8.25
N LEU A 14 -2.78 4.85 8.75
CA LEU A 14 -1.61 4.39 7.98
C LEU A 14 -2.04 3.68 6.68
N LEU A 15 -2.98 2.75 6.78
CA LEU A 15 -3.48 2.01 5.63
C LEU A 15 -4.21 2.91 4.63
N ASN A 16 -4.96 3.91 5.11
CA ASN A 16 -5.60 4.90 4.25
C ASN A 16 -4.57 5.73 3.48
N ILE A 17 -3.53 6.22 4.16
CA ILE A 17 -2.47 7.00 3.52
C ILE A 17 -1.78 6.17 2.44
N ILE A 18 -1.45 4.91 2.72
CA ILE A 18 -0.77 4.05 1.75
C ILE A 18 -1.63 3.74 0.53
N GLN A 19 -2.94 3.59 0.71
CA GLN A 19 -3.86 3.24 -0.37
C GLN A 19 -4.28 4.44 -1.22
N LYS A 20 -4.40 5.64 -0.63
CA LYS A 20 -4.99 6.82 -1.29
C LYS A 20 -4.04 7.98 -1.47
N GLU A 21 -3.11 8.18 -0.54
CA GLU A 21 -2.30 9.41 -0.43
C GLU A 21 -0.81 9.09 -0.27
N PHE A 22 -0.32 8.10 -1.03
CA PHE A 22 1.07 7.69 -0.92
C PHE A 22 2.00 8.86 -1.33
N PRO A 23 2.87 9.38 -0.43
CA PRO A 23 3.69 10.55 -0.74
C PRO A 23 4.70 10.24 -1.85
N LEU A 24 4.83 11.14 -2.83
CA LEU A 24 5.82 11.05 -3.91
C LEU A 24 7.07 11.88 -3.56
N GLU A 25 7.71 11.54 -2.45
CA GLU A 25 8.91 12.21 -1.94
C GLU A 25 10.10 11.24 -1.85
N LYS A 26 11.31 11.75 -1.62
CA LYS A 26 12.54 10.93 -1.49
C LYS A 26 12.44 9.87 -0.37
N ARG A 27 11.75 10.19 0.72
CA ARG A 27 11.56 9.31 1.89
C ARG A 27 10.08 9.24 2.27
N PRO A 28 9.26 8.49 1.52
CA PRO A 28 7.81 8.52 1.68
C PRO A 28 7.38 7.98 3.05
N PHE A 29 8.01 6.90 3.53
CA PHE A 29 7.70 6.30 4.82
C PHE A 29 8.10 7.19 6.00
N LEU A 30 9.17 7.99 5.88
CA LEU A 30 9.51 9.01 6.86
C LEU A 30 8.40 10.07 6.94
N LYS A 31 7.92 10.54 5.78
CA LYS A 31 6.85 11.54 5.72
C LYS A 31 5.55 11.05 6.33
N ILE A 32 5.20 9.78 6.08
CA ILE A 32 4.06 9.13 6.72
C ILE A 32 4.27 9.04 8.23
N GLY A 33 5.49 8.70 8.66
CA GLY A 33 5.88 8.66 10.07
C GLY A 33 5.74 10.00 10.79
N GLU A 34 6.16 11.09 10.16
CA GLU A 34 5.98 12.45 10.68
C GLU A 34 4.50 12.78 10.90
N ARG A 35 3.62 12.41 9.95
CA ARG A 35 2.17 12.67 10.06
C ARG A 35 1.51 11.87 11.19
N LEU A 36 1.93 10.62 11.37
CA LEU A 36 1.34 9.69 12.35
C LEU A 36 2.10 9.64 13.68
N ASN A 37 3.17 10.43 13.82
CA ASN A 37 4.11 10.39 14.95
C ASN A 37 4.70 8.99 15.22
N ILE A 38 5.04 8.26 14.15
CA ILE A 38 5.64 6.92 14.19
C ILE A 38 7.02 6.96 13.54
N LYS A 39 7.98 6.19 14.05
CA LYS A 39 9.30 6.07 13.41
C LYS A 39 9.19 5.34 12.07
N GLU A 40 9.90 5.82 11.05
CA GLU A 40 9.94 5.20 9.72
C GLU A 40 10.21 3.69 9.76
N LYS A 41 11.17 3.24 10.59
CA LYS A 41 11.50 1.82 10.74
C LYS A 41 10.34 0.97 11.27
N GLU A 42 9.47 1.55 12.10
CA GLU A 42 8.31 0.83 12.65
C GLU A 42 7.22 0.69 11.59
N ILE A 43 6.99 1.73 10.79
CA ILE A 43 6.08 1.65 9.63
C ILE A 43 6.54 0.55 8.67
N ILE A 44 7.81 0.56 8.27
CA ILE A 44 8.34 -0.44 7.32
C ILE A 44 8.18 -1.86 7.89
N LYS A 45 8.59 -2.09 9.14
CA LYS A 45 8.42 -3.40 9.82
C LYS A 45 6.97 -3.84 9.87
N TYR A 46 6.05 -2.91 10.12
CA TYR A 46 4.63 -3.20 10.18
C TYR A 46 4.05 -3.56 8.81
N LEU A 47 4.42 -2.84 7.75
CA LEU A 47 4.01 -3.17 6.39
C LEU A 47 4.58 -4.50 5.90
N GLU A 48 5.83 -4.82 6.25
CA GLU A 48 6.41 -6.14 5.99
C GLU A 48 5.64 -7.25 6.70
N TYR A 49 5.21 -7.01 7.95
CA TYR A 49 4.38 -7.95 8.69
C TYR A 49 3.02 -8.17 7.99
N LEU A 50 2.34 -7.11 7.56
CA LEU A 50 1.09 -7.20 6.80
C LEU A 50 1.28 -7.93 5.46
N LYS A 51 2.42 -7.72 4.80
CA LYS A 51 2.79 -8.43 3.57
C LYS A 51 2.96 -9.93 3.82
N LYS A 52 3.65 -10.31 4.90
CA LYS A 52 3.82 -11.72 5.32
C LYS A 52 2.47 -12.37 5.66
N LYS A 53 1.55 -11.62 6.25
CA LYS A 53 0.17 -12.07 6.54
C LYS A 53 -0.75 -12.10 5.31
N ARG A 54 -0.28 -11.72 4.13
CA ARG A 54 -1.08 -11.59 2.89
C ARG A 54 -2.25 -10.60 3.00
N VAL A 55 -2.23 -9.70 3.99
CA VAL A 55 -3.18 -8.59 4.11
C VAL A 55 -2.79 -7.49 3.12
N LEU A 56 -1.49 -7.18 3.04
CA LEU A 56 -0.93 -6.27 2.05
C LEU A 56 -0.36 -7.09 0.87
N ARG A 57 -0.96 -6.99 -0.31
CA ARG A 57 -0.50 -7.75 -1.49
C ARG A 57 0.76 -7.15 -2.10
N GLN A 58 0.71 -5.86 -2.42
CA GLN A 58 1.81 -5.11 -3.03
C GLN A 58 1.61 -3.60 -2.83
N ILE A 59 2.70 -2.85 -2.93
CA ILE A 59 2.71 -1.39 -3.07
C ILE A 59 3.41 -1.15 -4.41
N SER A 60 2.66 -0.69 -5.41
CA SER A 60 3.14 -0.52 -6.78
C SER A 60 2.45 0.67 -7.43
N ALA A 61 3.06 1.17 -8.51
CA ALA A 61 2.40 2.12 -9.38
C ALA A 61 1.19 1.47 -10.07
N ILE A 62 0.14 2.27 -10.30
CA ILE A 62 -1.01 1.90 -11.14
C ILE A 62 -0.87 2.68 -12.43
N PHE A 63 -0.75 1.96 -13.55
CA PHE A 63 -0.58 2.56 -14.86
C PHE A 63 -1.92 2.61 -15.58
N ASN A 64 -2.18 3.72 -16.27
CA ASN A 64 -3.31 3.82 -17.19
C ASN A 64 -2.93 3.15 -18.53
N PRO A 65 -3.54 2.00 -18.89
CA PRO A 65 -3.19 1.28 -20.12
C PRO A 65 -3.45 2.12 -21.38
N TRP A 66 -4.45 3.00 -21.37
CA TRP A 66 -4.79 3.86 -22.50
C TRP A 66 -3.66 4.82 -22.87
N PHE A 67 -2.89 5.29 -21.87
CA PHE A 67 -1.78 6.22 -22.09
C PHE A 67 -0.62 5.59 -22.87
N PHE A 68 -0.50 4.26 -22.82
CA PHE A 68 0.51 3.49 -23.53
C PHE A 68 -0.02 2.86 -24.82
N GLY A 69 -1.24 3.21 -25.25
CA GLY A 69 -1.88 2.63 -26.45
C GLY A 69 -2.35 1.18 -26.27
N HIS A 70 -2.35 0.65 -25.05
CA HIS A 70 -2.89 -0.68 -24.79
C HIS A 70 -4.42 -0.65 -24.87
N ARG A 71 -5.00 -1.64 -25.57
CA ARG A 71 -6.45 -1.87 -25.63
C ARG A 71 -6.75 -3.21 -24.98
N SER A 72 -7.76 -3.24 -24.11
CA SER A 72 -8.31 -4.47 -23.55
C SER A 72 -9.71 -4.72 -24.12
N SER A 73 -10.09 -5.99 -24.25
CA SER A 73 -11.43 -6.40 -24.64
C SER A 73 -11.82 -7.64 -23.84
N LEU A 74 -13.08 -7.71 -23.43
CA LEU A 74 -13.66 -8.89 -22.79
C LEU A 74 -14.18 -9.83 -23.88
N PHE A 75 -13.73 -11.07 -23.87
CA PHE A 75 -14.24 -12.11 -24.76
C PHE A 75 -14.98 -13.16 -23.92
N ALA A 76 -16.10 -13.64 -24.44
CA ALA A 76 -16.87 -14.72 -23.84
C ALA A 76 -17.08 -15.81 -24.88
N PHE A 77 -16.92 -17.06 -24.46
CA PHE A 77 -17.12 -18.24 -25.30
C PHE A 77 -18.10 -19.18 -24.61
N LYS A 78 -19.01 -19.76 -25.40
CA LYS A 78 -19.79 -20.92 -24.97
C LYS A 78 -19.06 -22.16 -25.48
N VAL A 79 -18.45 -22.89 -24.56
CA VAL A 79 -17.82 -24.20 -24.83
C VAL A 79 -18.89 -25.30 -24.75
N PRO A 80 -18.75 -26.40 -25.54
CA PRO A 80 -19.71 -27.50 -25.56
C PRO A 80 -19.79 -28.25 -24.23
#